data_AF-A0A0A8WYZ2-F1
#
_entry.id   AF-A0A0A8WYZ2-F1
#
_cell.length_a   1.000
_cell.length_b   1.000
_cell.length_c   1.000
_cell.angle_alpha   90.00
_cell.angle_beta   90.00
_cell.angle_gamma   90.00
#
_symmetry.space_group_name_H-M   'P 1'
#
loop_
_entity.id
_entity.type
_entity.pdbx_description
1 polymer ?
#
loop_
_entity_poly.entity_id
_entity_poly.type
_entity_poly.pdbx_seq_one_letter_code
_entity_poly.pdbx_strand_id
1 'polypeptide(L)' 'MYSFYEKPEKLNFAYQYMFGEWLPNSDYAPDYQRYNLEFNMNNPSEDPEGKCRVDLLIPVKKRKS' A
#
# COMPACT_ATOMS: atom_id res chain seq x y z
N MET A 1 1.31 0.29 -8.15
CA MET A 1 1.24 -0.95 -7.34
C MET A 1 2.40 -0.90 -6.38
N TYR A 2 2.13 -0.94 -5.08
CA TYR A 2 3.16 -0.86 -4.05
C TYR A 2 3.26 -2.22 -3.36
N SER A 3 4.37 -2.92 -3.59
CA SER A 3 4.62 -4.22 -2.98
C SER A 3 5.37 -4.02 -1.67
N PHE A 4 4.69 -4.29 -0.56
CA PHE A 4 5.27 -4.24 0.78
C PHE A 4 5.81 -5.63 1.17
N TYR A 5 7.06 -5.70 1.61
CA TYR A 5 7.69 -6.94 2.06
C TYR A 5 8.35 -6.71 3.42
N GLU A 6 7.55 -6.76 4.48
CA GLU A 6 8.03 -6.59 5.85
C GLU A 6 7.01 -7.13 6.87
N LYS A 7 7.25 -6.92 8.16
CA LYS A 7 6.33 -7.34 9.24
C LYS A 7 4.94 -6.71 9.04
N PRO A 8 3.84 -7.42 9.40
CA PRO A 8 2.48 -6.92 9.18
C PRO A 8 2.21 -5.63 9.96
N GLU A 9 2.87 -5.47 11.11
CA GLU A 9 2.83 -4.28 11.95
C GLU A 9 3.28 -3.01 11.20
N LYS A 10 4.19 -3.16 10.23
CA LYS A 10 4.70 -2.06 9.42
C LYS A 10 3.85 -1.75 8.18
N LEU A 11 2.80 -2.52 7.92
CA LEU A 11 1.87 -2.21 6.84
C LEU A 11 1.23 -0.82 7.00
N ASN A 12 0.99 -0.39 8.25
CA ASN A 12 0.49 0.95 8.53
C ASN A 12 1.45 2.05 8.04
N PHE A 13 2.78 1.83 8.14
CA PHE A 13 3.78 2.76 7.60
C PHE A 13 3.72 2.85 6.07
N ALA A 14 3.41 1.74 5.38
CA ALA A 14 3.23 1.77 3.92
C ALA A 14 2.07 2.70 3.52
N TYR A 15 0.95 2.64 4.24
CA TYR A 15 -0.15 3.59 4.05
C TYR A 15 0.27 5.04 4.33
N GLN A 16 0.93 5.29 5.46
CA GLN A 16 1.40 6.63 5.79
C GLN A 16 2.36 7.19 4.73
N TYR A 17 3.28 6.37 4.21
CA TYR A 17 4.18 6.77 3.14
C TYR A 17 3.43 7.05 1.83
N MET A 18 2.50 6.17 1.45
CA MET A 18 1.72 6.34 0.21
C MET A 18 0.86 7.60 0.23
N PHE A 19 0.19 7.90 1.34
CA PHE A 19 -0.68 9.07 1.47
C PHE A 19 0.05 10.36 1.89
N GLY A 20 1.12 10.24 2.67
CA GLY A 20 1.85 11.37 3.23
C GLY A 20 3.00 11.86 2.36
N GLU A 21 3.65 10.97 1.58
CA GLU A 21 4.78 11.34 0.73
C GLU A 21 4.49 11.07 -0.75
N TRP A 22 4.13 9.84 -1.12
CA TRP A 22 4.05 9.47 -2.54
C TRP A 22 2.93 10.19 -3.29
N LEU A 23 1.72 10.21 -2.73
CA LEU A 23 0.54 10.88 -3.29
C LEU A 23 0.72 12.40 -3.46
N PRO A 24 1.12 13.18 -2.43
CA PRO A 24 1.27 14.62 -2.58
C PRO A 24 2.42 15.01 -3.52
N ASN A 25 3.45 14.17 -3.66
CA ASN A 25 4.53 14.36 -4.63
C ASN A 25 4.20 13.82 -6.03
N SER A 26 3.02 13.22 -6.23
CA SER A 26 2.58 12.71 -7.52
C SER A 26 1.48 13.58 -8.14
N ASP A 27 1.29 13.48 -9.45
CA ASP A 27 0.16 14.09 -10.20
C ASP A 27 -1.20 13.41 -9.94
N TYR A 28 -1.30 12.60 -8.88
CA TYR A 28 -2.46 11.80 -8.56
C TYR A 28 -3.05 12.21 -7.21
N ALA A 29 -4.38 12.25 -7.13
CA ALA A 29 -5.12 12.47 -5.90
C ALA A 29 -5.68 11.14 -5.37
N PRO A 30 -5.79 10.95 -4.05
CA PRO A 30 -6.43 9.76 -3.49
C PRO A 30 -7.90 9.65 -3.94
N ASP A 31 -8.29 8.46 -4.40
CA ASP A 31 -9.67 8.16 -4.76
C ASP A 31 -10.45 7.63 -3.55
N TYR A 32 -11.17 8.51 -2.86
CA TYR A 32 -12.02 8.11 -1.74
C TYR A 32 -13.34 7.43 -2.15
N GLN A 33 -13.65 7.31 -3.45
CA GLN A 33 -14.85 6.59 -3.91
C GLN A 33 -14.60 5.09 -4.07
N ARG A 34 -13.35 4.67 -4.19
CA ARG A 34 -12.97 3.27 -4.38
C ARG A 34 -12.33 2.76 -3.09
N TYR A 35 -12.55 1.48 -2.79
CA TYR A 35 -11.92 0.84 -1.64
C TYR A 35 -10.44 0.53 -1.94
N ASN A 36 -9.61 0.70 -0.92
CA ASN A 36 -8.23 0.21 -0.94
C ASN A 36 -8.26 -1.32 -0.98
N LEU A 37 -7.44 -1.92 -1.84
CA LEU A 37 -7.31 -3.37 -1.91
C LEU A 37 -5.95 -3.80 -1.38
N GLU A 38 -5.96 -4.84 -0.56
CA GLU A 38 -4.80 -5.41 0.10
C GLU A 38 -4.70 -6.88 -0.28
N PHE A 39 -3.69 -7.25 -1.08
CA PHE A 39 -3.46 -8.62 -1.47
C PHE A 39 -2.33 -9.20 -0.63
N ASN A 40 -2.68 -10.14 0.25
CA ASN A 40 -1.69 -10.92 0.99
C ASN A 40 -1.13 -12.00 0.05
N MET A 41 0.10 -11.80 -0.40
CA MET A 41 0.80 -12.65 -1.37
C MET A 41 1.50 -13.84 -0.70
N ASN A 42 1.68 -13.84 0.61
CA ASN A 42 2.20 -14.98 1.37
C ASN A 42 1.49 -15.12 2.73
N ASN A 43 1.68 -16.28 3.36
CA ASN A 43 1.29 -16.51 4.73
C ASN A 43 2.51 -16.28 5.64
N PRO A 44 2.51 -15.25 6.51
CA PRO A 44 3.67 -14.95 7.35
C PRO A 44 4.00 -16.06 8.37
N SER A 45 3.04 -16.93 8.68
CA SER A 45 3.29 -18.10 9.54
C SER A 45 4.10 -19.21 8.85
N GLU A 46 4.14 -19.22 7.52
CA GLU A 46 4.88 -20.21 6.73
C GLU A 46 6.20 -19.65 6.17
N ASP A 47 6.42 -18.34 6.33
CA ASP A 47 7.60 -17.66 5.81
C ASP A 47 8.77 -17.81 6.81
N PRO A 48 9.97 -18.29 6.39
CA PRO A 48 11.09 -18.54 7.29
C PRO A 48 11.63 -17.27 7.96
N GLU A 49 11.35 -16.10 7.38
CA GLU A 49 11.69 -14.80 7.97
C GLU A 49 10.52 -14.16 8.76
N GLY A 50 9.32 -14.79 8.76
CA GLY A 50 8.11 -14.25 9.38
C GLY A 50 7.61 -12.96 8.73
N LYS A 51 7.98 -12.71 7.46
CA LYS A 51 7.63 -11.48 6.73
C LYS A 51 6.35 -11.66 5.94
N CYS A 52 5.51 -10.63 5.94
CA CYS A 52 4.31 -10.59 5.12
C CYS A 52 4.66 -9.88 3.81
N ARG A 53 4.31 -10.51 2.70
CA ARG A 53 4.25 -9.87 1.40
C ARG A 53 2.83 -9.41 1.16
N VAL A 54 2.62 -8.11 1.16
CA VAL A 54 1.31 -7.51 0.91
C VAL A 54 1.43 -6.55 -0.25
N ASP A 55 0.59 -6.73 -1.26
CA ASP A 55 0.44 -5.78 -2.35
C ASP A 55 -0.70 -4.81 -2.03
N LEU A 56 -0.33 -3.53 -1.91
CA LEU A 56 -1.25 -2.45 -1.64
C LEU A 56 -1.68 -1.78 -2.95
N LEU A 57 -2.99 -1.80 -3.22
CA LEU A 57 -3.59 -1.06 -4.31
C LEU A 57 -4.43 0.07 -3.75
N ILE A 58 -3.81 1.25 -3.70
CA ILE A 58 -4.49 2.50 -3.42
C ILE A 58 -5.10 3.00 -4.74
N PRO A 59 -6.42 3.17 -4.82
CA PRO A 59 -7.05 3.79 -5.97
C PRO A 59 -6.69 5.28 -5.97
N VAL A 60 -6.24 5.76 -7.13
CA VAL A 60 -5.85 7.15 -7.32
C VAL A 60 -6.54 7.71 -8.55
N LYS A 61 -6.92 8.99 -8.51
CA LYS A 61 -7.46 9.73 -9.66
C LYS A 61 -6.37 10.64 -10.21
N LYS A 62 -6.37 10.86 -11.52
CA LYS A 62 -5.59 11.97 -12.08
C LYS A 62 -6.09 13.27 -11.47
N ARG A 63 -5.15 14.08 -10.98
CA ARG A 63 -5.46 15.44 -10.57
C ARG A 63 -5.84 16.19 -11.84
N LYS A 64 -7.13 16.55 -11.98
CA LYS A 64 -7.54 17.41 -13.09
C LYS A 64 -6.85 18.75 -12.85
N SER A 65 -5.95 19.10 -13.76
CA SER A 65 -5.31 20.41 -13.81
C SER A 65 -6.32 21.50 -14.12
#